data_AF-A0AAD4LPD6-F1
#
_entry.id   AF-A0AAD4LPD6-F1
#
_cell.length_a   1.000
_cell.length_b   1.000
_cell.length_c   1.000
_cell.angle_alpha   90.00
_cell.angle_beta   90.00
_cell.angle_gamma   90.00
#
_symmetry.space_group_name_H-M   'P 1'
#
loop_
_entity.id
_entity.type
_entity.pdbx_description
1 polymer ?
#
loop_
_entity_poly.entity_id
_entity_poly.type
_entity_poly.pdbx_seq_one_letter_code
_entity_poly.pdbx_strand_id
1 'polypeptide(L)'
;MTPWTDQEIDSDAIDKVSIRKVMHDGSNLCHEFKKAAQDVVASHENYYSLFPPHTQNQREQYTVQKVSALLNKTTGVWMHNGSDSNSIPNYFEHPAIEEVIVRTIFTRPQSIGCHNLDKFSVVCTPILALVSCALHCALEEWATGVFVPVKFEVANYRTLYTSIADLNLQKILSNSYLCAKLEMLWARIYSCGW
;
A
#
# COMPACT_ATOMS: atom_id res chain seq x y z
N MET A 1 -39.72 -17.32 18.48
CA MET A 1 -39.04 -16.11 18.00
C MET A 1 -37.73 -16.00 18.76
N THR A 2 -36.70 -16.66 18.26
CA THR A 2 -35.33 -16.53 18.78
C THR A 2 -34.68 -15.34 18.08
N PRO A 3 -34.01 -14.42 18.80
CA PRO A 3 -33.31 -13.31 18.18
C PRO A 3 -32.03 -13.84 17.52
N TRP A 4 -31.79 -13.42 16.29
CA TRP A 4 -30.55 -13.68 15.56
C TRP A 4 -29.44 -12.91 16.26
N THR A 5 -28.49 -13.67 16.78
CA THR A 5 -27.24 -13.22 17.38
C THR A 5 -26.39 -12.49 16.34
N ASP A 6 -25.85 -11.32 16.72
CA ASP A 6 -24.72 -10.69 16.07
C ASP A 6 -23.62 -11.74 15.90
N GLN A 7 -23.47 -12.24 14.67
CA GLN A 7 -22.29 -13.01 14.32
C GLN A 7 -21.15 -12.00 14.23
N GLU A 8 -20.30 -12.03 15.26
CA GLU A 8 -18.92 -11.57 15.16
C GLU A 8 -18.37 -12.06 13.82
N ILE A 9 -18.22 -11.12 12.89
CA ILE A 9 -17.56 -11.36 11.62
C ILE A 9 -16.12 -11.68 12.02
N ASP A 10 -15.79 -12.97 11.99
CA ASP A 10 -14.47 -13.51 12.32
C ASP A 10 -13.43 -12.84 11.41
N SER A 11 -12.80 -11.78 11.91
CA SER A 11 -11.79 -11.01 11.18
C SER A 11 -10.60 -11.89 10.78
N ASP A 12 -10.38 -12.97 11.53
CA ASP A 12 -9.36 -13.99 11.29
C ASP A 12 -9.70 -14.84 10.05
N ALA A 13 -10.98 -15.02 9.74
CA ALA A 13 -11.43 -15.66 8.50
C ALA A 13 -11.30 -14.74 7.28
N ILE A 14 -11.50 -13.42 7.45
CA ILE A 14 -11.32 -12.43 6.37
C ILE A 14 -9.85 -12.30 5.98
N ASP A 15 -8.94 -12.25 6.97
CA ASP A 15 -7.50 -12.25 6.70
C ASP A 15 -7.09 -13.54 6.03
N LYS A 16 -7.53 -14.70 6.52
CA LYS A 16 -7.17 -16.00 5.92
C LYS A 16 -7.75 -16.21 4.53
N VAL A 17 -8.96 -15.72 4.22
CA VAL A 17 -9.58 -15.87 2.89
C VAL A 17 -9.04 -14.85 1.90
N SER A 18 -8.82 -13.60 2.31
CA SER A 18 -8.23 -12.55 1.46
C SER A 18 -6.77 -12.88 1.17
N ILE A 19 -5.99 -13.25 2.20
CA ILE A 19 -4.62 -13.74 2.03
C ILE A 19 -4.61 -15.03 1.22
N ARG A 20 -5.52 -16.00 1.43
CA ARG A 20 -5.54 -17.22 0.60
C ARG A 20 -5.90 -16.91 -0.85
N LYS A 21 -6.89 -16.08 -1.16
CA LYS A 21 -7.20 -15.74 -2.57
C LYS A 21 -6.06 -14.96 -3.21
N VAL A 22 -5.49 -13.99 -2.49
CA VAL A 22 -4.29 -13.26 -2.90
C VAL A 22 -3.07 -14.16 -3.04
N MET A 23 -2.94 -15.24 -2.25
CA MET A 23 -1.82 -16.18 -2.34
C MET A 23 -2.06 -17.29 -3.36
N HIS A 24 -3.31 -17.69 -3.60
CA HIS A 24 -3.70 -18.76 -4.51
C HIS A 24 -3.80 -18.28 -5.98
N ASP A 25 -4.11 -17.00 -6.20
CA ASP A 25 -3.96 -16.26 -7.47
C ASP A 25 -2.65 -15.43 -7.50
N GLY A 26 -1.75 -15.66 -6.54
CA GLY A 26 -0.76 -14.67 -6.08
C GLY A 26 0.39 -14.33 -7.00
N SER A 27 0.73 -15.18 -7.98
CA SER A 27 1.71 -14.77 -8.99
C SER A 27 1.18 -13.61 -9.83
N ASN A 28 -0.10 -13.66 -10.21
CA ASN A 28 -0.69 -12.66 -11.09
C ASN A 28 -0.99 -11.38 -10.30
N LEU A 29 -1.55 -11.49 -9.10
CA LEU A 29 -1.92 -10.31 -8.33
C LEU A 29 -0.68 -9.56 -7.79
N CYS A 30 0.35 -10.25 -7.31
CA CYS A 30 1.61 -9.58 -6.96
C CYS A 30 2.26 -8.91 -8.18
N HIS A 31 2.18 -9.53 -9.36
CA HIS A 31 2.66 -8.92 -10.60
C HIS A 31 1.90 -7.64 -10.94
N GLU A 32 0.57 -7.65 -10.86
CA GLU A 32 -0.28 -6.47 -11.10
C GLU A 32 0.03 -5.35 -10.09
N PHE A 33 0.15 -5.66 -8.80
CA PHE A 33 0.55 -4.70 -7.77
C PHE A 33 1.93 -4.10 -8.05
N LYS A 34 2.91 -4.94 -8.41
CA LYS A 34 4.25 -4.47 -8.74
C LYS A 34 4.22 -3.53 -9.94
N LYS A 35 3.53 -3.92 -11.01
CA LYS A 35 3.43 -3.13 -12.23
C LYS A 35 2.75 -1.78 -11.98
N ALA A 36 1.63 -1.77 -11.26
CA ALA A 36 0.95 -0.55 -10.86
C ALA A 36 1.86 0.35 -10.00
N ALA A 37 2.59 -0.23 -9.04
CA ALA A 37 3.54 0.50 -8.22
C ALA A 37 4.70 1.10 -9.03
N GLN A 38 5.23 0.36 -10.02
CA GLN A 38 6.26 0.85 -10.94
C GLN A 38 5.76 2.07 -11.72
N ASP A 39 4.56 2.00 -12.31
CA ASP A 39 3.97 3.10 -13.07
C ASP A 39 3.74 4.34 -12.18
N VAL A 40 3.29 4.13 -10.95
CA VAL A 40 3.06 5.21 -9.97
C VAL A 40 4.38 5.86 -9.55
N VAL A 41 5.39 5.07 -9.18
CA VAL A 41 6.72 5.56 -8.80
C VAL A 41 7.43 6.25 -9.97
N ALA A 42 7.27 5.72 -11.18
CA ALA A 42 7.86 6.28 -12.39
C ALA A 42 7.21 7.61 -12.82
N SER A 43 5.99 7.90 -12.35
CA SER A 43 5.29 9.13 -12.72
C SER A 43 5.99 10.36 -12.12
N HIS A 44 6.49 11.19 -13.03
CA HIS A 44 7.54 12.18 -12.78
C HIS A 44 7.10 13.33 -11.85
N GLU A 45 5.79 13.55 -11.68
CA GLU A 45 5.23 14.73 -11.00
C GLU A 45 4.23 14.44 -9.86
N ASN A 46 3.73 13.21 -9.71
CA ASN A 46 2.48 13.02 -8.94
C ASN A 46 2.65 12.40 -7.55
N TYR A 47 3.74 11.69 -7.27
CA TYR A 47 3.84 10.92 -6.03
C TYR A 47 5.16 11.12 -5.28
N TYR A 48 6.29 10.71 -5.86
CA TYR A 48 7.59 10.72 -5.16
C TYR A 48 8.59 11.73 -5.71
N SER A 49 8.28 12.35 -6.85
CA SER A 49 9.12 13.34 -7.54
C SER A 49 10.57 12.85 -7.73
N LEU A 50 10.75 11.59 -8.14
CA LEU A 50 12.08 10.96 -8.20
C LEU A 50 12.99 11.53 -9.28
N PHE A 51 12.40 12.14 -10.30
CA PHE A 51 13.11 12.61 -11.47
C PHE A 51 12.92 14.13 -11.55
N PRO A 52 13.96 14.92 -11.30
CA PRO A 52 13.89 16.36 -11.55
C PRO A 52 14.34 16.70 -12.98
N PRO A 53 13.97 17.89 -13.51
CA PRO A 53 14.43 18.36 -14.81
C PRO A 53 15.91 18.80 -14.74
N HIS A 54 16.82 17.83 -14.66
CA HIS A 54 18.26 18.01 -14.56
C HIS A 54 19.01 17.17 -15.61
N THR A 55 20.32 17.41 -15.74
CA THR A 55 21.23 16.55 -16.51
C THR A 55 21.20 15.12 -15.95
N GLN A 56 21.55 14.12 -16.76
CA GLN A 56 21.46 12.72 -16.37
C GLN A 56 22.23 12.41 -15.07
N ASN A 57 23.49 12.82 -14.96
CA ASN A 57 24.30 12.58 -13.75
C ASN A 57 23.70 13.24 -12.49
N GLN A 58 23.15 14.45 -12.62
CA GLN A 58 22.48 15.14 -11.51
C GLN A 58 21.17 14.45 -11.13
N ARG A 59 20.43 13.94 -12.11
CA ARG A 59 19.20 13.17 -11.89
C ARG A 59 19.49 11.89 -11.13
N GLU A 60 20.47 11.10 -11.57
CA GLU A 60 20.85 9.84 -10.91
C GLU A 60 21.24 10.09 -9.43
N GLN A 61 22.10 11.07 -9.17
CA GLN A 61 22.48 11.44 -7.80
C GLN A 61 21.29 11.90 -6.94
N TYR A 62 20.40 12.72 -7.52
CA TYR A 62 19.18 13.15 -6.83
C TYR A 62 18.27 11.95 -6.51
N THR A 63 18.04 11.07 -7.48
CA THR A 63 17.19 9.89 -7.32
C THR A 63 17.73 8.97 -6.21
N VAL A 64 19.05 8.70 -6.17
CA VAL A 64 19.69 7.94 -5.09
C VAL A 64 19.40 8.56 -3.72
N GLN A 65 19.65 9.87 -3.57
CA GLN A 65 19.42 10.56 -2.30
C GLN A 65 17.94 10.53 -1.89
N LYS A 66 17.04 10.75 -2.84
CA LYS A 66 15.59 10.77 -2.61
C LYS A 66 15.08 9.39 -2.21
N VAL A 67 15.45 8.33 -2.93
CA VAL A 67 15.07 6.95 -2.59
C VAL A 67 15.63 6.55 -1.23
N SER A 68 16.89 6.87 -0.95
CA SER A 68 17.49 6.59 0.36
C SER A 68 16.77 7.32 1.51
N ALA A 69 16.31 8.56 1.29
CA ALA A 69 15.55 9.30 2.29
C ALA A 69 14.14 8.72 2.48
N LEU A 70 13.48 8.32 1.38
CA LEU A 70 12.16 7.70 1.38
C LEU A 70 12.19 6.35 2.12
N LEU A 71 13.11 5.46 1.74
CA LEU A 71 13.21 4.09 2.28
C LEU A 71 13.94 4.01 3.62
N ASN A 72 14.21 5.14 4.28
CA ASN A 72 14.82 5.14 5.59
C ASN A 72 13.89 4.42 6.60
N LYS A 73 14.39 3.30 7.15
CA LYS A 73 13.65 2.40 8.03
C LYS A 73 13.13 3.06 9.30
N THR A 74 13.72 4.18 9.72
CA THR A 74 13.29 4.89 10.93
C THR A 74 12.10 5.80 10.72
N THR A 75 11.90 6.30 9.49
CA THR A 75 10.92 7.36 9.23
C THR A 75 9.68 6.85 8.49
N GLY A 76 9.82 5.82 7.64
CA GLY A 76 8.69 5.24 6.90
C GLY A 76 7.95 6.23 5.98
N VAL A 77 8.59 7.36 5.65
CA VAL A 77 7.96 8.54 5.03
C VAL A 77 7.31 8.22 3.69
N TRP A 78 7.82 7.22 2.98
CA TRP A 78 7.28 6.77 1.69
C TRP A 78 5.82 6.27 1.74
N MET A 79 5.29 5.96 2.93
CA MET A 79 3.88 5.60 3.13
C MET A 79 3.03 6.72 3.74
N HIS A 80 3.64 7.83 4.18
CA HIS A 80 2.97 8.86 4.97
C HIS A 80 2.66 10.09 4.12
N ASN A 81 1.60 10.82 4.49
CA ASN A 81 1.29 12.13 3.90
C ASN A 81 1.41 13.25 4.94
N GLY A 82 2.66 13.55 5.32
CA GLY A 82 2.95 14.50 6.38
C GLY A 82 2.45 14.03 7.75
N SER A 83 2.13 15.00 8.61
CA SER A 83 1.59 14.78 9.95
C SER A 83 0.37 15.68 10.18
N ASP A 84 -0.50 15.27 11.09
CA ASP A 84 -1.62 16.10 11.52
C ASP A 84 -1.20 17.21 12.50
N SER A 85 -2.19 17.99 12.97
CA SER A 85 -1.99 19.09 13.92
C SER A 85 -1.37 18.65 15.25
N ASN A 86 -1.39 17.36 15.58
CA ASN A 86 -0.79 16.79 16.78
C ASN A 86 0.61 16.22 16.51
N SER A 87 1.20 16.51 15.33
CA SER A 87 2.47 15.96 14.87
C SER A 87 2.47 14.43 14.73
N ILE A 88 1.29 13.81 14.64
CA ILE A 88 1.17 12.37 14.42
C ILE A 88 1.24 12.12 12.91
N PRO A 89 2.11 11.21 12.42
CA PRO A 89 2.18 10.89 11.00
C PRO A 89 0.84 10.41 10.44
N ASN A 90 0.51 10.85 9.23
CA ASN A 90 -0.64 10.36 8.48
C ASN A 90 -0.30 9.03 7.80
N TYR A 91 -0.39 7.94 8.57
CA TYR A 91 -0.01 6.59 8.13
C TYR A 91 -0.85 6.11 6.95
N PHE A 92 -0.18 5.50 5.96
CA PHE A 92 -0.79 4.98 4.72
C PHE A 92 -1.49 6.00 3.82
N GLU A 93 -1.46 7.28 4.17
CA GLU A 93 -2.16 8.33 3.42
C GLU A 93 -1.37 8.88 2.22
N HIS A 94 -0.17 8.35 1.93
CA HIS A 94 0.56 8.77 0.74
C HIS A 94 -0.29 8.49 -0.53
N PRO A 95 -0.49 9.46 -1.44
CA PRO A 95 -1.40 9.30 -2.58
C PRO A 95 -1.07 8.09 -3.48
N ALA A 96 0.19 7.67 -3.49
CA ALA A 96 0.62 6.48 -4.22
C ALA A 96 -0.06 5.19 -3.73
N ILE A 97 -0.38 5.07 -2.44
CA ILE A 97 -1.04 3.90 -1.87
C ILE A 97 -2.46 3.78 -2.44
N GLU A 98 -3.22 4.87 -2.35
CA GLU A 98 -4.57 4.95 -2.92
C GLU A 98 -4.56 4.66 -4.42
N GLU A 99 -3.66 5.29 -5.18
CA GLU A 99 -3.56 5.08 -6.62
C GLU A 99 -3.30 3.62 -6.98
N VAL A 100 -2.35 2.95 -6.30
CA VAL A 100 -2.05 1.54 -6.56
C VAL A 100 -3.25 0.66 -6.21
N ILE A 101 -3.94 0.92 -5.10
CA ILE A 101 -5.15 0.15 -4.72
C ILE A 101 -6.23 0.32 -5.79
N VAL A 102 -6.53 1.55 -6.21
CA VAL A 102 -7.54 1.82 -7.23
C VAL A 102 -7.17 1.13 -8.54
N ARG A 103 -5.91 1.22 -8.99
CA ARG A 103 -5.40 0.62 -10.24
C ARG A 103 -5.31 -0.91 -10.24
N THR A 104 -5.50 -1.57 -9.11
CA THR A 104 -5.37 -3.04 -9.02
C THR A 104 -6.66 -3.70 -8.56
N ILE A 105 -7.38 -3.08 -7.61
CA ILE A 105 -8.55 -3.64 -6.96
C ILE A 105 -9.86 -3.10 -7.56
N PHE A 106 -9.86 -1.86 -8.05
CA PHE A 106 -11.08 -1.15 -8.47
C PHE A 106 -11.06 -0.63 -9.92
N THR A 107 -10.03 -0.94 -10.71
CA THR A 107 -9.78 -0.36 -12.05
C THR A 107 -10.91 -0.55 -13.05
N ARG A 108 -11.64 -1.67 -12.95
CA ARG A 108 -12.64 -2.08 -13.94
C ARG A 108 -13.83 -2.71 -13.21
N PRO A 109 -15.03 -2.68 -13.81
CA PRO A 109 -16.21 -3.34 -13.24
C PRO A 109 -15.98 -4.82 -12.93
N GLN A 110 -15.06 -5.48 -13.65
CA GLN A 110 -14.72 -6.89 -13.42
C GLN A 110 -13.65 -7.12 -12.35
N SER A 111 -13.05 -6.06 -11.79
CA SER A 111 -12.00 -6.18 -10.78
C SER A 111 -12.54 -6.78 -9.48
N ILE A 112 -11.64 -7.37 -8.70
CA ILE A 112 -12.02 -8.14 -7.50
C ILE A 112 -12.77 -7.30 -6.46
N GLY A 113 -12.43 -6.00 -6.35
CA GLY A 113 -13.08 -5.06 -5.44
C GLY A 113 -14.53 -4.77 -5.84
N CYS A 114 -14.80 -4.63 -7.13
CA CYS A 114 -16.15 -4.37 -7.65
C CYS A 114 -17.10 -5.57 -7.47
N HIS A 115 -16.58 -6.80 -7.50
CA HIS A 115 -17.37 -8.02 -7.32
C HIS A 115 -17.53 -8.48 -5.86
N ASN A 116 -16.77 -7.94 -4.92
CA ASN A 116 -16.79 -8.34 -3.51
C ASN A 116 -16.91 -7.11 -2.60
N LEU A 117 -17.82 -6.19 -2.93
CA LEU A 117 -17.99 -4.92 -2.24
C LEU A 117 -18.15 -5.07 -0.72
N ASP A 118 -18.92 -6.07 -0.32
CA ASP A 118 -19.15 -6.47 1.08
C ASP A 118 -17.86 -6.80 1.83
N LYS A 119 -16.83 -7.29 1.13
CA LYS A 119 -15.54 -7.65 1.73
C LYS A 119 -14.56 -6.49 1.75
N PHE A 120 -14.74 -5.51 0.86
CA PHE A 120 -13.91 -4.31 0.80
C PHE A 120 -14.58 -3.10 1.46
N SER A 121 -15.78 -3.23 2.04
CA SER A 121 -16.44 -2.17 2.80
C SER A 121 -15.80 -1.90 4.16
N VAL A 122 -14.92 -2.79 4.62
CA VAL A 122 -14.09 -2.66 5.83
C VAL A 122 -12.61 -2.62 5.43
N VAL A 123 -11.80 -1.99 6.29
CA VAL A 123 -10.35 -1.84 6.07
C VAL A 123 -9.69 -3.19 5.82
N CYS A 124 -9.16 -3.40 4.61
CA CYS A 124 -8.46 -4.63 4.26
C CYS A 124 -6.94 -4.45 4.51
N THR A 125 -6.53 -4.71 5.75
CA THR A 125 -5.12 -4.58 6.18
C THR A 125 -4.13 -5.40 5.34
N PRO A 126 -4.45 -6.60 4.83
CA PRO A 126 -3.53 -7.34 3.95
C PRO A 126 -3.23 -6.60 2.65
N ILE A 127 -4.22 -5.91 2.08
CA ILE A 127 -4.07 -5.16 0.82
C ILE A 127 -3.18 -3.94 1.05
N LEU A 128 -3.39 -3.20 2.14
CA LEU A 128 -2.51 -2.10 2.53
C LEU A 128 -1.06 -2.57 2.65
N ALA A 129 -0.82 -3.66 3.37
CA ALA A 129 0.52 -4.21 3.53
C ALA A 129 1.16 -4.66 2.19
N LEU A 130 0.39 -5.28 1.29
CA LEU A 130 0.87 -5.69 -0.03
C LEU A 130 1.21 -4.51 -0.93
N VAL A 131 0.33 -3.51 -1.00
CA VAL A 131 0.56 -2.29 -1.79
C VAL A 131 1.80 -1.57 -1.30
N SER A 132 1.94 -1.44 0.02
CA SER A 132 3.14 -0.90 0.61
C SER A 132 4.38 -1.71 0.19
N CYS A 133 4.36 -3.04 0.27
CA CYS A 133 5.50 -3.85 -0.18
C CYS A 133 5.82 -3.67 -1.67
N ALA A 134 4.80 -3.55 -2.53
CA ALA A 134 4.99 -3.31 -3.96
C ALA A 134 5.60 -1.93 -4.25
N LEU A 135 5.15 -0.89 -3.54
CA LEU A 135 5.74 0.46 -3.63
C LEU A 135 7.18 0.49 -3.12
N HIS A 136 7.47 -0.19 -2.01
CA HIS A 136 8.84 -0.35 -1.53
C HIS A 136 9.72 -1.03 -2.58
N CYS A 137 9.25 -2.13 -3.18
CA CYS A 137 9.94 -2.82 -4.26
C CYS A 137 10.20 -1.89 -5.45
N ALA A 138 9.20 -1.14 -5.90
CA ALA A 138 9.34 -0.22 -7.02
C ALA A 138 10.31 0.93 -6.71
N LEU A 139 10.35 1.43 -5.48
CA LEU A 139 11.35 2.43 -5.04
C LEU A 139 12.76 1.85 -5.02
N GLU A 140 12.94 0.61 -4.57
CA GLU A 140 14.25 -0.08 -4.55
C GLU A 140 14.85 -0.25 -5.96
N GLU A 141 14.00 -0.41 -6.98
CA GLU A 141 14.46 -0.47 -8.37
C GLU A 141 15.21 0.80 -8.82
N TRP A 142 15.01 1.92 -8.12
CA TRP A 142 15.66 3.21 -8.41
C TRP A 142 16.76 3.56 -7.39
N ALA A 143 17.09 2.68 -6.45
CA ALA A 143 18.05 2.96 -5.37
C ALA A 143 19.47 3.28 -5.88
N THR A 144 19.82 2.86 -7.10
CA THR A 144 21.12 3.14 -7.73
C THR A 144 21.13 4.42 -8.58
N GLY A 145 19.98 5.11 -8.70
CA GLY A 145 19.79 6.26 -9.57
C GLY A 145 19.33 5.89 -10.98
N VAL A 146 19.51 4.62 -11.38
CA VAL A 146 19.00 4.04 -12.62
C VAL A 146 18.06 2.88 -12.31
N PHE A 147 17.17 2.57 -13.25
CA PHE A 147 16.23 1.46 -13.09
C PHE A 147 16.96 0.11 -13.14
N VAL A 148 16.89 -0.63 -12.03
CA VAL A 148 17.39 -2.00 -11.91
C VAL A 148 16.22 -2.88 -11.44
N PRO A 149 15.71 -3.81 -12.27
CA PRO A 149 14.57 -4.64 -11.90
C PRO A 149 14.82 -5.43 -10.60
N VAL A 150 13.89 -5.35 -9.65
CA VAL A 150 13.91 -6.10 -8.39
C VAL A 150 12.77 -7.09 -8.38
N LYS A 151 13.01 -8.33 -7.96
CA LYS A 151 11.97 -9.36 -7.94
C LYS A 151 11.02 -9.16 -6.77
N PHE A 152 9.75 -8.84 -7.06
CA PHE A 152 8.69 -8.81 -6.06
C PHE A 152 8.20 -10.23 -5.77
N GLU A 153 8.94 -10.91 -4.90
CA GLU A 153 8.67 -12.29 -4.49
C GLU A 153 8.41 -12.34 -2.98
N VAL A 154 7.51 -13.25 -2.57
CA VAL A 154 7.13 -13.43 -1.15
C VAL A 154 8.35 -13.65 -0.26
N ALA A 155 9.36 -14.39 -0.72
CA ALA A 155 10.57 -14.65 0.06
C ALA A 155 11.32 -13.37 0.44
N ASN A 156 11.35 -12.36 -0.44
CA ASN A 156 12.09 -11.12 -0.24
C ASN A 156 11.30 -10.11 0.60
N TYR A 157 9.98 -10.07 0.41
CA TYR A 157 9.11 -9.06 1.02
C TYR A 157 8.30 -9.55 2.21
N ARG A 158 8.36 -10.85 2.58
CA ARG A 158 7.67 -11.39 3.76
C ARG A 158 8.00 -10.60 5.02
N THR A 159 9.28 -10.33 5.29
CA THR A 159 9.69 -9.59 6.49
C THR A 159 9.12 -8.17 6.50
N LEU A 160 9.12 -7.50 5.34
CA LEU A 160 8.54 -6.16 5.22
C LEU A 160 7.02 -6.20 5.40
N TYR A 161 6.35 -7.16 4.76
CA TYR A 161 4.92 -7.38 4.87
C TYR A 161 4.51 -7.60 6.31
N THR A 162 5.16 -8.56 6.98
CA THR A 162 4.94 -8.86 8.40
C THR A 162 5.21 -7.64 9.27
N SER A 163 6.27 -6.87 9.00
CA SER A 163 6.52 -5.62 9.72
C SER A 163 5.37 -4.61 9.55
N ILE A 164 4.87 -4.42 8.33
CA ILE A 164 3.79 -3.47 8.06
C ILE A 164 2.46 -3.95 8.67
N ALA A 165 2.12 -5.22 8.49
CA ALA A 165 0.91 -5.86 9.00
C ALA A 165 0.90 -5.96 10.53
N ASP A 166 2.00 -6.42 11.13
CA ASP A 166 2.03 -6.72 12.57
C ASP A 166 2.46 -5.52 13.41
N LEU A 167 3.30 -4.60 12.89
CA LEU A 167 3.84 -3.51 13.71
C LEU A 167 3.17 -2.17 13.46
N ASN A 168 2.76 -1.86 12.23
CA ASN A 168 2.15 -0.56 11.94
C ASN A 168 0.63 -0.64 12.02
N LEU A 169 0.04 -1.67 11.41
CA LEU A 169 -1.41 -1.81 11.41
C LEU A 169 -1.95 -2.20 12.79
N GLN A 170 -1.30 -3.10 13.54
CA GLN A 170 -1.74 -3.39 14.92
C GLN A 170 -1.64 -2.16 15.84
N LYS A 171 -0.57 -1.36 15.73
CA LYS A 171 -0.46 -0.09 16.48
C LYS A 171 -1.59 0.87 16.15
N ILE A 172 -1.93 0.99 14.87
CA ILE A 172 -3.02 1.84 14.40
C ILE A 172 -4.37 1.33 14.92
N LEU A 173 -4.65 0.02 14.80
CA LEU A 173 -5.89 -0.58 15.25
C LEU A 173 -6.05 -0.53 16.77
N SER A 174 -4.96 -0.60 17.53
CA SER A 174 -4.96 -0.46 18.99
C SER A 174 -5.18 0.98 19.49
N ASN A 175 -5.13 1.97 18.59
CA ASN A 175 -5.34 3.38 18.90
C ASN A 175 -6.61 3.88 18.18
N SER A 176 -7.68 4.15 18.93
CA SER A 176 -8.99 4.52 18.36
C SER A 176 -8.93 5.73 17.42
N TYR A 177 -8.08 6.72 17.70
CA TYR A 177 -7.89 7.88 16.82
C TYR A 177 -7.26 7.50 15.48
N LEU A 178 -6.18 6.69 15.52
CA LEU A 178 -5.52 6.23 14.31
C LEU A 178 -6.39 5.25 13.51
N CYS A 179 -7.13 4.39 14.19
CA CYS A 179 -8.08 3.46 13.58
C CYS A 179 -9.14 4.23 12.79
N ALA A 180 -9.76 5.26 13.38
CA ALA A 180 -10.75 6.09 12.70
C ALA A 180 -10.17 6.78 11.46
N LYS A 181 -8.91 7.27 11.52
CA LYS A 181 -8.24 7.85 10.33
C LYS A 181 -8.04 6.82 9.22
N LEU A 182 -7.64 5.59 9.58
CA LEU A 182 -7.47 4.51 8.62
C LEU A 182 -8.79 4.11 7.96
N GLU A 183 -9.88 4.06 8.73
CA GLU A 183 -11.22 3.81 8.22
C GLU A 183 -11.68 4.91 7.25
N MET A 184 -11.42 6.19 7.58
CA MET A 184 -11.72 7.31 6.68
C MET A 184 -10.92 7.24 5.38
N LEU A 185 -9.62 6.93 5.45
CA LEU A 185 -8.78 6.71 4.27
C LEU A 185 -9.36 5.59 3.40
N TRP A 186 -9.71 4.47 4.02
CA TRP A 186 -10.24 3.31 3.30
C TRP A 186 -11.60 3.61 2.66
N ALA A 187 -12.50 4.29 3.37
CA ALA A 187 -13.77 4.73 2.83
C ALA A 187 -13.60 5.65 1.62
N ARG A 188 -12.61 6.55 1.65
CA ARG A 188 -12.24 7.39 0.50
C ARG A 188 -11.80 6.53 -0.69
N ILE A 189 -10.83 5.65 -0.49
CA ILE A 189 -10.34 4.74 -1.55
C ILE A 189 -11.49 3.93 -2.16
N TYR A 190 -12.35 3.39 -1.30
CA TYR A 190 -13.52 2.61 -1.71
C TYR A 190 -14.50 3.45 -2.54
N SER A 191 -14.73 4.71 -2.16
CA SER A 191 -15.58 5.65 -2.92
C SER A 191 -14.95 6.13 -4.23
N CYS A 192 -13.61 6.21 -4.32
CA CYS A 192 -12.92 6.58 -5.57
C CYS A 192 -12.97 5.45 -6.60
N GLY A 193 -13.13 4.21 -6.17
CA GLY A 193 -13.26 3.04 -7.02
C GLY A 193 -14.66 2.81 -7.60
N TRP A 194 -15.64 3.66 -7.28
CA TRP A 194 -17.06 3.54 -7.64
C TRP A 194 -17.68 4.84 -8.13
#